data_AF-A0A348Y7U5-F1
#
_entry.id   AF-A0A348Y7U5-F1
#
_cell.length_a   1.000
_cell.length_b   1.000
_cell.length_c   1.000
_cell.angle_alpha   90.00
_cell.angle_beta   90.00
_cell.angle_gamma   90.00
#
_symmetry.space_group_name_H-M   'P 1'
#
loop_
_entity.id
_entity.type
_entity.pdbx_description
1 polymer ?
#
loop_
_entity_poly.entity_id
_entity_poly.type
_entity_poly.pdbx_seq_one_letter_code
_entity_poly.pdbx_strand_id
1 'polypeptide(L)'
;TTGELDLILYNHKDKLTEHWELAIKFFMGSAPFEPINWVGINSNDNLQRKMTHMQTKQFGSIWVSTEKHGQVKIEKRFGVIKGRFFLPINTKGFDYPTWLSQTFPIHEWCDETDSTNLETIDITALRAAHYIEWFSKRDFYDGRQSPLMKSENGILKTGLYFAGDRPIVIYPKLPN
;
A
#
# COMPACT_ATOMS: atom_id res chain seq x y z
N THR A 1 2.75 -2.21 -15.23
CA THR A 1 2.36 -3.02 -14.05
C THR A 1 1.03 -2.48 -13.55
N THR A 2 0.02 -3.30 -13.31
CA THR A 2 -1.28 -2.84 -12.80
C THR A 2 -1.06 -2.17 -11.43
N GLY A 3 -1.04 -0.83 -11.38
CA GLY A 3 -0.76 -0.05 -10.16
C GLY A 3 0.45 0.89 -10.21
N GLU A 4 1.15 0.98 -11.35
CA GLU A 4 2.20 1.99 -11.60
C GLU A 4 1.78 2.86 -12.78
N LEU A 5 1.82 4.18 -12.59
CA LEU A 5 1.58 5.17 -13.65
C LEU A 5 2.85 5.97 -13.88
N ASP A 6 3.21 6.11 -15.14
CA ASP A 6 4.31 6.94 -15.60
C ASP A 6 3.71 8.10 -16.42
N LEU A 7 3.99 9.34 -16.01
CA LEU A 7 3.46 10.54 -16.65
C LEU A 7 4.59 11.49 -17.03
N ILE A 8 4.55 11.99 -18.27
CA ILE A 8 5.31 13.16 -18.69
C ILE A 8 4.35 14.34 -18.70
N LEU A 9 4.66 15.36 -17.89
CA LEU A 9 3.81 16.52 -17.66
C LEU A 9 4.58 17.79 -18.03
N TYR A 10 3.86 18.80 -18.53
CA TYR A 10 4.41 20.15 -18.64
C TYR A 10 3.81 21.02 -17.53
N ASN A 11 4.64 21.41 -16.57
CA ASN A 11 4.23 22.27 -15.47
C ASN A 11 4.17 23.72 -15.96
N HIS A 12 2.97 24.25 -16.13
CA HIS A 12 2.75 25.61 -16.63
C HIS A 12 3.19 26.72 -15.68
N LYS A 13 3.29 26.45 -14.37
CA LYS A 13 3.76 27.42 -13.37
C LYS A 13 5.26 27.63 -13.47
N ASP A 14 6.01 26.53 -13.45
CA ASP A 14 7.48 26.55 -13.47
C ASP A 14 8.04 26.55 -14.91
N LYS A 15 7.19 26.25 -15.90
CA LYS A 15 7.52 26.09 -17.32
C LYS A 15 8.50 24.94 -17.60
N LEU A 16 8.43 23.89 -16.80
CA LEU A 16 9.33 22.75 -16.87
C LEU A 16 8.62 21.48 -17.29
N THR A 17 9.32 20.61 -18.01
CA THR A 17 8.87 19.24 -18.28
C THR A 17 9.24 18.34 -17.11
N GLU A 18 8.24 17.66 -16.56
CA GLU A 18 8.35 16.83 -15.37
C GLU A 18 8.04 15.38 -15.72
N HIS A 19 8.78 14.46 -15.10
CA HIS A 19 8.51 13.03 -15.14
C HIS A 19 8.02 12.58 -13.77
N TRP A 20 6.80 12.05 -13.72
CA TRP A 20 6.18 11.57 -12.50
C TRP A 20 6.01 10.06 -12.58
N GLU A 21 6.65 9.35 -11.66
CA GLU A 21 6.33 7.97 -11.35
C GLU A 21 5.36 7.94 -10.18
N LEU A 22 4.20 7.35 -10.38
CA LEU A 22 3.22 7.12 -9.34
C LEU A 22 3.05 5.63 -9.10
N ALA A 23 3.07 5.24 -7.84
CA ALA A 23 2.78 3.88 -7.43
C ALA A 23 1.77 3.85 -6.30
N ILE A 24 0.88 2.87 -6.36
CA ILE A 24 -0.03 2.60 -5.26
C ILE A 24 0.34 1.28 -4.59
N LYS A 25 0.62 1.33 -3.28
CA LYS A 25 1.17 0.20 -2.53
C LYS A 25 0.58 0.08 -1.12
N PHE A 26 0.59 -1.13 -0.60
CA PHE A 26 0.19 -1.46 0.76
C PHE A 26 1.38 -2.15 1.41
N PHE A 27 1.76 -1.73 2.61
CA PHE A 27 2.91 -2.30 3.30
C PHE A 27 2.54 -2.71 4.72
N MET A 28 2.85 -3.96 5.05
CA MET A 28 2.71 -4.55 6.37
C MET A 28 4.08 -4.52 7.05
N GLY A 29 4.19 -3.76 8.13
CA GLY A 29 5.42 -3.62 8.90
C GLY A 29 5.60 -4.79 9.86
N SER A 30 6.84 -5.22 10.04
CA SER A 30 7.26 -6.08 11.15
C SER A 30 8.46 -5.48 11.86
N ALA A 31 8.56 -5.66 13.18
CA ALA A 31 9.73 -5.22 13.92
C ALA A 31 11.01 -5.96 13.45
N PRO A 32 12.17 -5.29 13.38
CA PRO A 32 12.36 -3.85 13.56
C PRO A 32 11.80 -3.05 12.37
N PHE A 33 11.03 -1.98 12.59
CA PHE A 33 10.22 -1.31 11.54
C PHE A 33 11.01 -0.45 10.53
N GLU A 34 12.17 -0.93 10.10
CA GLU A 34 12.98 -0.35 9.03
C GLU A 34 12.32 -0.54 7.65
N PRO A 35 12.58 0.33 6.65
CA PRO A 35 11.97 0.26 5.32
C PRO A 35 12.00 -1.13 4.64
N ILE A 36 13.00 -1.95 4.93
CA ILE A 36 13.10 -3.33 4.39
C ILE A 36 12.02 -4.28 4.95
N ASN A 37 11.54 -4.01 6.17
CA ASN A 37 10.59 -4.83 6.92
C ASN A 37 9.13 -4.37 6.75
N TRP A 38 8.90 -3.47 5.80
CA TRP A 38 7.57 -3.05 5.35
C TRP A 38 7.25 -3.78 4.05
N VAL A 39 6.64 -4.95 4.18
CA VAL A 39 6.48 -5.91 3.09
C VAL A 39 5.13 -5.69 2.39
N GLY A 40 5.13 -5.75 1.07
CA GLY A 40 3.91 -5.73 0.29
C GLY A 40 3.12 -7.04 0.41
N ILE A 41 1.90 -7.04 -0.13
CA ILE A 41 1.10 -8.26 -0.31
C ILE A 41 1.83 -9.29 -1.19
N ASN A 42 2.76 -8.87 -2.04
CA ASN A 42 3.75 -9.77 -2.62
C ASN A 42 5.04 -9.63 -1.80
N SER A 43 5.51 -10.69 -1.13
CA SER A 43 6.72 -10.64 -0.29
C SER A 43 7.97 -10.20 -1.02
N ASN A 44 7.99 -10.38 -2.35
CA ASN A 44 9.09 -9.90 -3.16
C ASN A 44 9.11 -8.38 -3.31
N ASP A 45 8.11 -7.67 -2.78
CA ASP A 45 8.05 -6.22 -2.74
C ASP A 45 8.16 -5.74 -1.29
N ASN A 46 8.99 -4.73 -1.05
CA ASN A 46 9.05 -4.03 0.23
C ASN A 46 9.30 -2.54 -0.02
N LEU A 47 9.03 -1.71 1.00
CA LEU A 47 9.11 -0.27 0.87
C LEU A 47 10.50 0.19 0.37
N GLN A 48 11.58 -0.37 0.91
CA GLN A 48 12.95 -0.03 0.49
C GLN A 48 13.17 -0.33 -0.99
N ARG A 49 12.85 -1.55 -1.44
CA ARG A 49 13.00 -1.96 -2.84
C ARG A 49 12.15 -1.09 -3.75
N LYS A 50 10.92 -0.76 -3.34
CA LYS A 50 10.05 0.12 -4.11
C LYS A 50 10.64 1.52 -4.23
N MET A 51 11.08 2.12 -3.13
CA MET A 51 11.73 3.44 -3.13
C MET A 51 12.97 3.45 -4.02
N THR A 52 13.87 2.48 -3.87
CA THR A 52 15.07 2.34 -4.70
C THR A 52 14.72 2.17 -6.17
N HIS A 53 13.73 1.34 -6.49
CA HIS A 53 13.30 1.11 -7.87
C HIS A 53 12.81 2.40 -8.54
N MET A 54 11.99 3.18 -7.84
CA MET A 54 11.47 4.43 -8.40
C MET A 54 12.59 5.42 -8.68
N GLN A 55 13.56 5.51 -7.77
CA GLN A 55 14.67 6.45 -7.90
C GLN A 55 15.67 6.05 -8.99
N THR A 56 15.89 4.76 -9.21
CA THR A 56 17.00 4.27 -10.04
C THR A 56 16.59 3.81 -11.42
N LYS A 57 15.45 3.13 -11.57
CA LYS A 57 15.08 2.49 -12.84
C LYS A 57 14.29 3.41 -13.75
N GLN A 58 13.33 4.14 -13.19
CA GLN A 58 12.40 4.91 -14.02
C GLN A 58 12.96 6.28 -14.41
N PHE A 59 13.87 6.83 -13.62
CA PHE A 59 14.46 8.15 -13.86
C PHE A 59 15.65 8.20 -14.83
N GLY A 60 16.02 7.08 -15.47
CA GLY A 60 17.24 6.97 -16.28
C GLY A 60 17.25 7.80 -17.57
N SER A 61 16.09 8.14 -18.14
CA SER A 61 16.01 8.86 -19.42
C SER A 61 15.99 10.37 -19.24
N ILE A 62 16.91 11.09 -19.89
CA ILE A 62 16.92 12.57 -19.96
C ILE A 62 15.97 13.07 -21.04
N TRP A 63 15.77 12.30 -22.10
CA TRP A 63 14.93 12.63 -23.23
C TRP A 63 13.85 11.57 -23.42
N VAL A 64 12.62 12.00 -23.66
CA VAL A 64 11.48 11.12 -23.93
C VAL A 64 10.88 11.50 -25.28
N SER A 65 10.63 10.51 -26.12
CA SER A 65 9.94 10.73 -27.39
C SER A 65 8.43 10.67 -27.16
N THR A 66 7.72 11.69 -27.64
CA THR A 66 6.26 11.78 -27.57
C THR A 66 5.71 11.88 -28.98
N GLU A 67 4.54 11.28 -29.23
CA GLU A 67 3.93 11.27 -30.55
C GLU A 67 3.60 12.68 -31.08
N LYS A 68 3.22 13.59 -30.18
CA LYS A 68 2.75 14.95 -30.54
C LYS A 68 3.79 16.06 -30.39
N HIS A 69 4.83 15.86 -29.59
CA HIS A 69 5.81 16.90 -29.25
C HIS A 69 7.25 16.51 -29.57
N GLY A 70 7.48 15.37 -30.24
CA GLY A 70 8.81 14.89 -30.57
C GLY A 70 9.62 14.56 -29.31
N GLN A 71 10.93 14.82 -29.33
CA GLN A 71 11.79 14.61 -28.18
C GLN A 71 11.68 15.75 -27.17
N VAL A 72 11.22 15.44 -25.97
CA VAL A 72 11.14 16.37 -24.83
C VAL A 72 12.20 16.06 -23.80
N LYS A 73 12.84 17.09 -23.25
CA LYS A 73 13.84 16.96 -22.18
C LYS A 73 13.15 16.94 -20.84
N ILE A 74 13.47 15.97 -19.98
CA ILE A 74 12.98 15.90 -18.60
C ILE A 74 13.85 16.78 -17.69
N GLU A 75 13.24 17.78 -17.07
CA GLU A 75 13.91 18.78 -16.23
C GLU A 75 13.72 18.49 -14.74
N LYS A 76 12.57 17.95 -14.34
CA LYS A 76 12.28 17.53 -12.96
C LYS A 76 11.70 16.12 -12.91
N ARG A 77 11.91 15.45 -11.78
CA ARG A 77 11.48 14.06 -11.56
C ARG A 77 10.84 13.92 -10.19
N PHE A 78 9.69 13.27 -10.14
CA PHE A 78 8.92 13.06 -8.92
C PHE A 78 8.54 11.59 -8.78
N GLY A 79 8.90 11.00 -7.65
CA GLY A 79 8.43 9.67 -7.25
C GLY A 79 7.35 9.83 -6.20
N VAL A 80 6.14 9.36 -6.49
CA VAL A 80 4.99 9.45 -5.59
C VAL A 80 4.50 8.06 -5.25
N ILE A 81 4.69 7.65 -4.00
CA ILE A 81 4.04 6.44 -3.48
C ILE A 81 2.83 6.87 -2.67
N LYS A 82 1.64 6.53 -3.14
CA LYS A 82 0.44 6.60 -2.32
C LYS A 82 0.21 5.22 -1.72
N GLY A 83 0.18 5.11 -0.41
CA GLY A 83 -0.01 3.81 0.21
C GLY A 83 -0.69 3.83 1.56
N ARG A 84 -0.91 2.63 2.07
CA ARG A 84 -1.34 2.38 3.45
C ARG A 84 -0.29 1.56 4.16
N PHE A 85 0.00 1.97 5.39
CA PHE A 85 0.90 1.27 6.29
C PHE A 85 0.08 0.52 7.34
N PHE A 86 0.44 -0.74 7.58
CA PHE A 86 -0.20 -1.59 8.56
C PHE A 86 0.83 -2.04 9.57
N LEU A 87 0.56 -1.89 10.87
CA LEU A 87 1.32 -2.49 11.95
C LEU A 87 0.67 -3.81 12.40
N PRO A 88 1.44 -4.73 13.00
CA PRO A 88 0.84 -5.90 13.63
C PRO A 88 -0.21 -5.44 14.65
N ILE A 89 -1.35 -6.12 14.70
CA ILE A 89 -2.37 -5.85 15.70
C ILE A 89 -1.76 -5.91 17.10
N ASN A 90 -2.25 -5.05 18.00
CA ASN A 90 -1.73 -4.91 19.36
C ASN A 90 -0.29 -4.37 19.48
N THR A 91 0.29 -3.81 18.40
CA THR A 91 1.56 -3.08 18.49
C THR A 91 1.41 -1.88 19.43
N LYS A 92 2.23 -1.83 20.48
CA LYS A 92 2.28 -0.72 21.44
C LYS A 92 3.59 0.04 21.29
N GLY A 93 3.54 1.37 21.46
CA GLY A 93 4.74 2.21 21.46
C GLY A 93 5.47 2.22 20.10
N PHE A 94 4.72 2.30 18.99
CA PHE A 94 5.36 2.44 17.68
C PHE A 94 6.03 3.81 17.57
N ASP A 95 7.36 3.79 17.48
CA ASP A 95 8.16 4.98 17.24
C ASP A 95 8.17 5.29 15.73
N TYR A 96 7.55 6.42 15.38
CA TYR A 96 7.51 6.85 13.98
C TYR A 96 8.92 7.18 13.49
N PRO A 97 9.37 6.55 12.39
CA PRO A 97 10.67 6.88 11.82
C PRO A 97 10.64 8.28 11.21
N THR A 98 11.82 8.91 11.07
CA THR A 98 11.96 10.29 10.56
C THR A 98 11.41 10.48 9.14
N TRP A 99 11.29 9.42 8.36
CA TRP A 99 10.73 9.44 7.00
C TRP A 99 9.21 9.32 6.96
N LEU A 100 8.55 8.96 8.06
CA LEU A 100 7.09 8.81 8.15
C LEU A 100 6.50 9.89 9.07
N SER A 101 5.58 10.69 8.54
CA SER A 101 4.89 11.70 9.35
C SER A 101 4.13 11.03 10.51
N GLN A 102 4.21 11.60 11.71
CA GLN A 102 3.45 11.16 12.89
C GLN A 102 1.93 11.28 12.71
N THR A 103 1.49 12.11 11.76
CA THR A 103 0.07 12.26 11.40
C THR A 103 -0.36 11.32 10.28
N PHE A 104 0.56 10.55 9.70
CA PHE A 104 0.24 9.62 8.62
C PHE A 104 -0.61 8.47 9.18
N PRO A 105 -1.79 8.16 8.60
CA PRO A 105 -2.63 7.09 9.09
C PRO A 105 -1.92 5.73 9.03
N ILE A 106 -1.89 5.05 10.16
CA ILE A 106 -1.44 3.67 10.28
C ILE A 106 -2.63 2.79 10.64
N HIS A 107 -2.66 1.60 10.05
CA HIS A 107 -3.72 0.62 10.18
C HIS A 107 -3.15 -0.67 10.77
N GLU A 108 -3.96 -1.73 10.85
CA GLU A 108 -3.57 -2.97 11.52
C GLU A 108 -3.56 -4.15 10.55
N TRP A 109 -2.63 -5.07 10.75
CA TRP A 109 -2.65 -6.37 10.11
C TRP A 109 -2.47 -7.48 11.14
N CYS A 110 -3.00 -8.66 10.81
CA CYS A 110 -2.85 -9.87 11.61
C CYS A 110 -2.37 -11.00 10.72
N ASP A 111 -1.46 -11.81 11.26
CA ASP A 111 -1.05 -13.06 10.62
C ASP A 111 -2.23 -14.04 10.63
N GLU A 112 -2.51 -14.68 9.50
CA GLU A 112 -3.60 -15.67 9.42
C GLU A 112 -3.30 -16.94 10.24
N THR A 113 -2.05 -17.13 10.65
CA THR A 113 -1.61 -18.23 11.51
C THR A 113 -1.55 -17.87 13.01
N ASP A 114 -1.74 -16.60 13.36
CA ASP A 114 -1.70 -16.12 14.75
C ASP A 114 -3.08 -16.23 15.41
N SER A 115 -3.39 -17.42 15.91
CA SER A 115 -4.68 -17.72 16.56
C SER A 115 -4.97 -16.79 17.74
N THR A 116 -3.94 -16.40 18.49
CA THR A 116 -4.10 -15.56 19.69
C THR A 116 -4.63 -14.17 19.31
N ASN A 117 -4.02 -13.54 18.29
CA ASN A 117 -4.46 -12.24 17.84
C ASN A 117 -5.77 -12.31 17.03
N LEU A 118 -5.98 -13.36 16.24
CA LEU A 118 -7.23 -13.57 15.51
C LEU A 118 -8.44 -13.69 16.44
N GLU A 119 -8.30 -14.33 17.61
CA GLU A 119 -9.36 -14.43 18.62
C GLU A 119 -9.78 -13.07 19.21
N THR A 120 -8.89 -12.06 19.18
CA THR A 120 -9.22 -10.70 19.64
C THR A 120 -10.06 -9.91 18.65
N ILE A 121 -10.17 -10.38 17.40
CA ILE A 121 -10.91 -9.71 16.35
C ILE A 121 -12.36 -10.18 16.39
N ASP A 122 -13.30 -9.27 16.59
CA ASP A 122 -14.72 -9.56 16.39
C ASP A 122 -15.00 -9.81 14.91
N ILE A 123 -14.93 -11.08 14.52
CA ILE A 123 -15.17 -11.52 13.15
C ILE A 123 -16.58 -11.18 12.68
N THR A 124 -17.55 -11.05 13.57
CA THR A 124 -18.95 -10.75 13.19
C THR A 124 -19.13 -9.30 12.76
N ALA A 125 -18.24 -8.42 13.21
CA ALA A 125 -18.18 -7.03 12.80
C ALA A 125 -17.35 -6.80 11.51
N LEU A 126 -16.70 -7.83 10.98
CA LEU A 126 -15.87 -7.71 9.79
C LEU A 126 -16.69 -7.78 8.50
N ARG A 127 -16.34 -6.88 7.56
CA ARG A 127 -16.75 -6.93 6.17
C ARG A 127 -15.53 -7.05 5.28
N ALA A 128 -15.52 -8.01 4.35
CA ALA A 128 -14.47 -8.06 3.33
C ALA A 128 -14.53 -6.81 2.43
N ALA A 129 -13.38 -6.18 2.19
CA ALA A 129 -13.28 -5.04 1.28
C ALA A 129 -13.47 -5.50 -0.16
N HIS A 130 -14.23 -4.74 -0.95
CA HIS A 130 -14.19 -4.92 -2.40
C HIS A 130 -12.84 -4.44 -2.94
N TYR A 131 -12.38 -5.02 -4.06
CA TYR A 131 -11.11 -4.62 -4.69
C TYR A 131 -10.99 -3.10 -4.90
N ILE A 132 -12.10 -2.44 -5.27
CA ILE A 132 -12.13 -0.99 -5.47
C ILE A 132 -11.95 -0.18 -4.18
N GLU A 133 -12.23 -0.77 -3.02
CA GLU A 133 -12.14 -0.14 -1.70
C GLU A 133 -10.76 -0.25 -1.07
N TRP A 134 -9.83 -0.98 -1.70
CA TRP A 134 -8.44 -1.05 -1.25
C TRP A 134 -7.81 0.35 -1.20
N PHE A 135 -8.21 1.25 -2.11
CA PHE A 135 -7.77 2.64 -2.10
C PHE A 135 -8.49 3.48 -1.04
N SER A 136 -9.81 3.38 -0.97
CA SER A 136 -10.66 4.18 -0.08
C SER A 136 -11.97 3.43 0.16
N LYS A 137 -12.39 3.32 1.43
CA LYS A 137 -13.69 2.77 1.81
C LYS A 137 -14.81 3.50 1.07
N ARG A 138 -15.85 2.77 0.66
CA ARG A 138 -17.03 3.34 0.02
C ARG A 138 -18.27 2.86 0.74
N ASP A 139 -18.95 3.77 1.42
CA ASP A 139 -20.12 3.48 2.26
C ASP A 139 -21.26 2.80 1.49
N PHE A 140 -21.29 2.97 0.16
CA PHE A 140 -22.18 2.25 -0.75
C PHE A 140 -22.16 0.72 -0.56
N TYR A 141 -21.03 0.13 -0.15
CA TYR A 141 -20.88 -1.31 0.03
C TYR A 141 -21.20 -1.79 1.45
N ASP A 142 -21.43 -0.91 2.42
CA ASP A 142 -21.60 -1.32 3.81
C ASP A 142 -22.92 -2.09 4.04
N GLY A 143 -23.96 -1.80 3.26
CA GLY A 143 -25.21 -2.58 3.23
C GLY A 143 -25.16 -3.85 2.38
N ARG A 144 -24.07 -4.05 1.62
CA ARG A 144 -23.83 -5.26 0.82
C ARG A 144 -22.81 -6.12 1.55
N GLN A 145 -23.26 -6.80 2.62
CA GLN A 145 -22.42 -7.80 3.26
C GLN A 145 -22.04 -8.86 2.23
N SER A 146 -20.83 -8.77 1.69
CA SER A 146 -20.18 -9.92 1.08
C SER A 146 -20.00 -10.92 2.22
N PRO A 147 -20.43 -12.19 2.08
CA PRO A 147 -20.19 -13.19 3.09
C PRO A 147 -18.71 -13.16 3.44
N LEU A 148 -18.39 -13.13 4.75
CA LEU A 148 -17.02 -13.38 5.18
C LEU A 148 -16.60 -14.68 4.50
N MET A 149 -15.62 -14.61 3.61
CA MET A 149 -15.08 -15.80 3.01
C MET A 149 -14.28 -16.52 4.10
N LYS A 150 -14.98 -17.29 4.93
CA LYS A 150 -14.36 -18.30 5.78
C LYS A 150 -13.67 -19.30 4.84
N SER A 151 -12.44 -19.68 5.16
CA SER A 151 -11.86 -20.89 4.59
C SER A 151 -12.69 -22.10 5.00
N GLU A 152 -12.48 -23.25 4.35
CA GLU A 152 -13.15 -24.51 4.70
C GLU A 152 -12.97 -24.90 6.18
N ASN A 153 -11.98 -24.31 6.86
CA ASN A 153 -11.65 -24.55 8.27
C ASN A 153 -12.17 -23.45 9.22
N GLY A 154 -12.98 -22.50 8.77
CA GLY A 154 -13.51 -21.40 9.60
C GLY A 154 -12.55 -20.23 9.85
N ILE A 155 -11.35 -20.26 9.28
CA ILE A 155 -10.31 -19.22 9.40
C ILE A 155 -10.61 -18.09 8.39
N LEU A 156 -10.35 -16.83 8.76
CA LEU A 156 -10.45 -15.70 7.84
C LEU A 156 -9.46 -15.88 6.68
N LYS A 157 -9.91 -15.77 5.44
CA LYS A 157 -9.00 -15.78 4.29
C LYS A 157 -8.10 -14.55 4.28
N THR A 158 -6.95 -14.67 3.66
CA THR A 158 -6.09 -13.54 3.30
C THR A 158 -6.89 -12.43 2.59
N GLY A 159 -6.78 -11.19 3.06
CA GLY A 159 -7.46 -10.05 2.44
C GLY A 159 -7.52 -8.80 3.30
N LEU A 160 -8.08 -7.73 2.72
CA LEU A 160 -8.43 -6.51 3.43
C LEU A 160 -9.88 -6.60 3.91
N TYR A 161 -10.10 -6.24 5.17
CA TYR A 161 -11.38 -6.21 5.84
C TYR A 161 -11.61 -4.83 6.47
N PHE A 162 -12.87 -4.52 6.75
CA PHE A 162 -13.29 -3.34 7.48
C PHE A 162 -14.06 -3.74 8.73
N ALA A 163 -13.69 -3.17 9.89
CA ALA A 163 -14.49 -3.14 11.11
C ALA A 163 -15.02 -1.71 11.28
N GLY A 164 -16.23 -1.44 10.79
CA GLY A 164 -16.70 -0.07 10.58
C GLY A 164 -15.81 0.66 9.56
N ASP A 165 -15.19 1.78 9.96
CA ASP A 165 -14.25 2.52 9.10
C ASP A 165 -12.79 2.07 9.26
N ARG A 166 -12.50 1.16 10.20
CA ARG A 166 -11.15 0.70 10.50
C ARG A 166 -10.74 -0.42 9.54
N PRO A 167 -9.74 -0.21 8.67
CA PRO A 167 -9.20 -1.27 7.82
C PRO A 167 -8.29 -2.21 8.60
N ILE A 168 -8.44 -3.52 8.38
CA ILE A 168 -7.57 -4.56 8.92
C ILE A 168 -7.16 -5.50 7.79
N VAL A 169 -5.89 -5.85 7.69
CA VAL A 169 -5.41 -6.87 6.75
C VAL A 169 -5.20 -8.19 7.48
N ILE A 170 -5.76 -9.28 6.96
CA ILE A 170 -5.39 -10.64 7.37
C ILE A 170 -4.46 -11.18 6.29
N TYR A 171 -3.26 -11.62 6.65
CA TYR A 171 -2.26 -12.06 5.68
C TYR A 171 -1.29 -13.06 6.27
N PRO A 172 -0.91 -14.16 5.57
CA PRO A 172 0.07 -15.09 6.09
C PRO A 172 1.41 -14.40 6.23
N LYS A 173 2.02 -14.46 7.42
CA LYS A 173 3.43 -14.11 7.54
C LYS A 173 4.23 -15.11 6.72
N LEU A 174 4.92 -14.62 5.71
CA LEU A 174 5.76 -15.49 4.89
C LEU A 174 6.97 -15.92 5.71
N PRO A 175 7.33 -17.22 5.71
CA PRO A 175 8.50 -17.69 6.43
C PRO A 175 9.74 -16.99 5.87
N ASN A 176 10.59 -16.50 6.77
CA ASN A 176 11.88 -15.88 6.45
C ASN A 176 12.82 -16.86 5.74
#